data_AF-A0A848VM00-F1
#
_entry.id   AF-A0A848VM00-F1
#
_cell.length_a   1.000
_cell.length_b   1.000
_cell.length_c   1.000
_cell.angle_alpha   90.00
_cell.angle_beta   90.00
_cell.angle_gamma   90.00
#
_symmetry.space_group_name_H-M   'P 1'
#
loop_
_entity.id
_entity.type
_entity.pdbx_description
1 polymer ?
#
loop_
_entity_poly.entity_id
_entity_poly.type
_entity_poly.pdbx_seq_one_letter_code
_entity_poly.pdbx_strand_id
1 'polypeptide(L)'
;MSFTPNSDAAVAAVSTSATAADAAATKASSATPAAAPARPSRRERERLARRREILDAARTVFAERGFVGATLEEIASRAEFGKGTLYN
;
A
#
# COMPACT_ATOMS: atom_id res chain seq x y z
N MET A 1 1.31 -35.13 -24.52
CA MET A 1 2.46 -34.58 -25.26
C MET A 1 1.89 -33.47 -26.14
N SER A 2 2.19 -32.18 -26.01
CA SER A 2 3.33 -31.47 -25.44
C SER A 2 2.88 -30.04 -25.08
N PHE A 3 3.19 -29.65 -23.86
CA PHE A 3 3.14 -28.29 -23.36
C PHE A 3 4.27 -27.51 -24.07
N THR A 4 3.95 -26.45 -24.82
CA THR A 4 4.98 -25.52 -25.32
C THR A 4 5.11 -24.37 -24.31
N PRO A 5 6.28 -24.22 -23.65
CA PRO A 5 6.57 -23.07 -22.81
C PRO A 5 6.91 -21.87 -23.70
N ASN A 6 6.44 -20.69 -23.34
CA ASN A 6 6.98 -19.45 -23.89
C ASN A 6 7.88 -18.84 -22.82
N SER A 7 9.19 -18.99 -23.02
CA SER A 7 10.23 -18.36 -22.22
C SER A 7 11.15 -17.56 -23.14
N ASP A 8 11.55 -16.41 -22.61
CA ASP A 8 12.57 -15.49 -23.09
C ASP A 8 12.25 -14.62 -24.31
N ALA A 9 12.04 -13.33 -24.06
CA ALA A 9 13.16 -12.38 -24.09
C ALA A 9 12.67 -10.94 -23.96
N ALA A 10 13.18 -10.27 -22.93
CA ALA A 10 13.64 -8.89 -22.94
C ALA A 10 12.91 -7.88 -23.85
N VAL A 11 12.01 -7.10 -23.27
CA VAL A 11 11.86 -5.70 -23.67
C VAL A 11 12.20 -4.80 -22.50
N ALA A 12 13.20 -3.98 -22.78
CA ALA A 12 13.97 -3.20 -21.84
C ALA A 12 13.18 -2.05 -21.23
N ALA A 13 13.73 -1.60 -20.10
CA ALA A 13 13.44 -0.37 -19.40
C ALA A 13 13.13 0.83 -20.32
N VAL A 14 12.05 1.53 -19.99
CA VAL A 14 12.07 2.99 -20.02
C VAL A 14 11.52 3.50 -18.69
N SER A 15 12.44 3.93 -17.83
CA SER A 15 12.15 4.90 -16.79
C SER A 15 11.73 6.20 -17.47
N THR A 16 10.60 6.79 -17.10
CA THR A 16 10.53 8.24 -16.87
C THR A 16 9.22 8.65 -16.19
N SER A 17 9.40 9.57 -15.25
CA SER A 17 8.43 10.46 -14.62
C SER A 17 7.27 9.83 -13.87
N ALA A 18 7.56 9.55 -12.59
CA ALA A 18 6.65 9.90 -11.51
C ALA A 18 6.13 11.33 -11.72
N THR A 19 4.84 11.47 -11.96
CA THR A 19 4.15 12.73 -11.70
C THR A 19 2.82 12.42 -11.03
N ALA A 20 2.68 13.07 -9.89
CA ALA A 20 1.59 12.97 -8.95
C ALA A 20 0.22 13.08 -9.63
N ALA A 21 -0.61 12.07 -9.37
CA ALA A 21 -2.05 12.14 -9.55
C ALA A 21 -2.72 11.32 -8.44
N ASP A 22 -2.45 11.70 -7.19
CA ASP A 22 -3.34 11.36 -6.08
C ASP A 22 -4.54 12.32 -6.18
N ALA A 23 -5.51 11.90 -6.99
CA ALA A 23 -6.77 12.60 -7.18
C ALA A 23 -7.89 11.80 -6.49
N ALA A 24 -8.40 12.40 -5.41
CA ALA A 24 -9.82 12.48 -5.08
C ALA A 24 -10.59 11.18 -4.75
N ALA A 25 -10.72 10.93 -3.45
CA ALA A 25 -11.99 10.50 -2.84
C ALA A 25 -12.11 11.24 -1.49
N THR A 26 -12.52 12.50 -1.48
CA THR A 26 -13.92 12.99 -1.39
C THR A 26 -14.67 12.43 -0.18
N LYS A 27 -14.74 13.24 0.88
CA LYS A 27 -15.91 13.26 1.78
C LYS A 27 -16.23 14.70 2.15
N ALA A 28 -17.35 15.20 1.62
CA ALA A 28 -18.03 16.45 2.02
C ALA A 28 -18.27 16.41 3.55
N SER A 29 -17.80 17.36 4.36
CA SER A 29 -18.05 18.80 4.42
C SER A 29 -19.50 19.18 4.76
N SER A 30 -19.76 19.26 6.07
CA SER A 30 -20.35 20.43 6.73
C SER A 30 -20.07 20.24 8.24
N ALA A 31 -19.25 21.02 8.94
CA ALA A 31 -19.12 22.47 8.91
C ALA A 31 -17.77 22.98 9.48
N THR A 32 -17.53 24.27 9.24
CA THR A 32 -16.60 25.20 9.93
C THR A 32 -15.25 25.47 9.23
N PRO A 33 -14.89 26.75 8.95
CA PRO A 33 -13.94 27.09 7.89
C PRO A 33 -12.47 27.15 8.32
N ALA A 34 -11.64 26.60 7.43
CA ALA A 34 -10.41 27.18 6.89
C ALA A 34 -9.27 27.58 7.86
N ALA A 35 -8.50 26.58 8.28
CA ALA A 35 -7.04 26.73 8.47
C ALA A 35 -6.33 25.88 7.41
N ALA A 36 -5.37 26.46 6.68
CA ALA A 36 -4.62 25.80 5.61
C ALA A 36 -4.01 24.45 6.06
N PRO A 37 -3.89 23.44 5.18
CA PRO A 37 -3.31 22.16 5.57
C PRO A 37 -1.83 22.38 5.92
N ALA A 38 -1.51 22.37 7.22
CA ALA A 38 -0.15 22.35 7.69
C ALA A 38 0.55 21.14 7.03
N ARG A 39 1.70 21.38 6.38
CA ARG A 39 2.43 20.31 5.70
C ARG A 39 2.72 19.19 6.71
N PRO A 40 2.39 17.93 6.41
CA PRO A 40 2.55 16.84 7.35
C PRO A 40 4.03 16.74 7.75
N SER A 41 4.26 16.58 9.05
CA SER A 41 5.61 16.40 9.58
C SER A 41 6.28 15.20 8.91
N ARG A 42 7.62 15.16 8.89
CA ARG A 42 8.36 13.99 8.39
C ARG A 42 7.87 12.69 9.02
N ARG A 43 7.67 12.70 10.34
CA ARG A 43 7.14 11.57 11.13
C ARG A 43 5.76 11.13 10.65
N GLU A 44 4.90 12.08 10.31
CA GLU A 44 3.54 11.80 9.86
C GLU A 44 3.51 11.21 8.45
N ARG A 45 4.36 11.70 7.56
CA ARG A 45 4.56 11.09 6.23
C ARG A 45 5.04 9.65 6.34
N GLU A 46 6.03 9.39 7.19
CA GLU A 46 6.53 8.04 7.44
C GLU A 46 5.45 7.13 8.04
N ARG A 47 4.62 7.62 8.98
CA ARG A 47 3.47 6.87 9.50
C ARG A 47 2.47 6.51 8.39
N LEU A 48 2.15 7.45 7.53
CA LEU A 48 1.21 7.22 6.41
C LEU A 48 1.78 6.23 5.38
N ALA A 49 3.08 6.32 5.08
CA ALA A 49 3.75 5.36 4.19
C ALA A 49 3.70 3.93 4.75
N ARG A 50 4.11 3.74 6.01
CA ARG A 50 4.01 2.44 6.69
C ARG A 50 2.59 1.89 6.70
N ARG A 51 1.60 2.76 6.95
CA ARG A 51 0.19 2.35 6.92
C ARG A 51 -0.23 1.84 5.54
N ARG A 52 0.23 2.47 4.45
CA ARG A 52 -0.06 2.02 3.08
C ARG A 52 0.55 0.64 2.83
N GLU A 53 1.82 0.45 3.19
CA GLU A 53 2.50 -0.84 3.03
C GLU A 53 1.79 -1.98 3.78
N ILE A 54 1.36 -1.74 5.02
CA ILE A 54 0.57 -2.71 5.79
C ILE A 54 -0.75 -3.04 5.10
N LEU A 55 -1.45 -2.05 4.55
CA LEU A 55 -2.73 -2.26 3.86
C LEU A 55 -2.56 -3.05 2.56
N ASP A 56 -1.50 -2.78 1.80
CA ASP A 56 -1.21 -3.49 0.55
C ASP A 56 -0.84 -4.96 0.83
N ALA A 57 -0.03 -5.20 1.87
CA ALA A 57 0.27 -6.54 2.35
C ALA A 57 -1.01 -7.27 2.81
N ALA A 58 -1.85 -6.60 3.62
CA ALA A 58 -3.10 -7.16 4.11
C ALA A 58 -4.04 -7.55 2.97
N ARG A 59 -4.19 -6.69 1.97
CA ARG A 59 -5.01 -6.94 0.78
C ARG A 59 -4.55 -8.19 0.05
N THR A 60 -3.24 -8.40 -0.05
CA THR A 60 -2.67 -9.60 -0.69
C THR A 60 -2.90 -10.86 0.15
N VAL A 61 -2.66 -10.81 1.45
CA VAL A 61 -2.88 -11.97 2.35
C VAL A 61 -4.36 -12.37 2.37
N PHE A 62 -5.27 -11.39 2.43
CA PHE A 62 -6.71 -11.66 2.36
C PHE A 62 -7.14 -12.25 1.02
N ALA A 63 -6.52 -11.83 -0.09
CA ALA A 63 -6.81 -12.40 -1.41
C ALA A 63 -6.32 -13.87 -1.52
N GLU A 64 -5.17 -14.20 -0.94
CA GLU A 64 -4.58 -15.54 -1.00
C GLU A 64 -5.26 -16.53 -0.04
N ARG A 65 -5.65 -16.09 1.17
CA ARG A 65 -6.10 -16.99 2.26
C ARG A 65 -7.55 -16.79 2.69
N GLY A 66 -8.21 -15.76 2.19
CA GLY A 66 -9.50 -15.31 2.71
C GLY A 66 -9.37 -14.62 4.08
N PHE A 67 -10.48 -14.05 4.55
CA PHE A 67 -10.48 -13.25 5.78
C PHE A 67 -10.25 -14.09 7.04
N VAL A 68 -10.85 -15.29 7.11
CA VAL A 68 -10.75 -16.16 8.29
C VAL A 68 -9.38 -16.82 8.41
N GLY A 69 -8.74 -17.13 7.28
CA GLY A 69 -7.45 -17.81 7.25
C GLY A 69 -6.24 -16.88 7.33
N ALA A 70 -6.45 -15.56 7.29
CA ALA A 70 -5.40 -14.57 7.35
C ALA A 70 -5.06 -14.19 8.79
N THR A 71 -3.77 -14.12 9.11
CA THR A 71 -3.31 -13.70 10.44
C THR A 71 -2.59 -12.36 10.42
N LEU A 72 -2.65 -11.62 11.53
CA LEU A 72 -1.87 -10.37 11.69
C LEU A 72 -0.36 -10.60 11.59
N GLU A 73 0.11 -11.80 11.97
CA GLU A 73 1.52 -12.18 11.87
C GLU A 73 1.99 -12.26 10.42
N GLU A 74 1.19 -12.90 9.56
CA GLU A 74 1.49 -12.99 8.13
C GLU A 74 1.45 -11.63 7.45
N ILE A 75 0.48 -10.79 7.81
CA ILE A 75 0.37 -9.42 7.27
C ILE A 75 1.60 -8.59 7.69
N ALA A 76 1.98 -8.65 8.96
CA ALA A 76 3.16 -7.95 9.48
C ALA A 76 4.44 -8.44 8.80
N SER A 77 4.62 -9.77 8.70
CA SER A 77 5.76 -10.38 8.04
C SER A 77 5.84 -10.00 6.56
N ARG A 78 4.71 -9.95 5.85
CA ARG A 78 4.68 -9.58 4.43
C ARG A 78 4.93 -8.10 4.19
N ALA A 79 4.51 -7.26 5.12
CA ALA A 79 4.81 -5.83 5.11
C ALA A 79 6.21 -5.50 5.66
N GLU A 80 7.03 -6.50 6.00
CA GLU A 80 8.36 -6.35 6.60
C GLU A 80 8.35 -5.53 7.91
N PHE A 81 7.25 -5.59 8.65
CA PHE A 81 7.09 -4.94 9.95
C PHE A 81 7.03 -5.94 11.09
N GLY A 82 7.48 -5.52 12.27
CA GLY A 82 7.22 -6.26 13.49
C GLY A 82 5.74 -6.19 13.87
N LYS A 83 5.22 -7.25 14.52
CA LYS A 83 3.85 -7.27 15.07
C LYS A 83 3.51 -6.01 15.89
N GLY A 84 4.45 -5.53 16.70
CA GLY A 84 4.26 -4.33 17.52
C GLY A 84 3.98 -3.05 16.72
N THR A 85 4.41 -2.97 15.46
CA THR A 85 4.16 -1.81 14.58
C THR A 85 2.70 -1.73 14.15
N LEU A 86 1.97 -2.85 14.08
CA LEU A 86 0.56 -2.85 13.69
C LEU A 86 -0.37 -2.38 14.82
N TYR A 87 0.11 -2.38 16.06
CA TYR A 87 -0.66 -1.94 17.24
C TYR A 87 -0.46 -0.47 17.59
N ASN A 88 0.43 0.25 16.88
CA ASN A 88 0.80 1.65 17.14
C ASN A 88 0.28 2.60 16.06
#